data_AF-A0A7J7Q498-F1
#
_entry.id   AF-A0A7J7Q498-F1
#
_cell.length_a   1.000
_cell.length_b   1.000
_cell.length_c   1.000
_cell.angle_alpha   90.00
_cell.angle_beta   90.00
_cell.angle_gamma   90.00
#
_symmetry.space_group_name_H-M   'P 1'
#
loop_
_entity.id
_entity.type
_entity.pdbx_description
1 polymer ?
#
loop_
_entity_poly.entity_id
_entity_poly.type
_entity_poly.pdbx_seq_one_letter_code
_entity_poly.pdbx_strand_id
1 'polypeptide(L)'
;MRLPVGWLGLLLLVLVSLTEGNGVAQAAAQVESATAKHDPFTAPRQTATAKRDPFTDPRKRSSRREDNYGEVLSLAYMFYEGQMAGDLPSWNRMLHGKPGGYKKSAHLNDGKDIGINLAGGFYDAGDYLKCPHALAWTITNLAFSAMEFREGYTSSGNWDTAVRIIKWGADWLLKAHIKSGDAPEDNAFVGQISARPDHWYFGRPEHATNTRITYIADKNSPGADLAAEYAATLAASAALFRGIGQDAYAAKLFKHAQQAYGFAKAYPQNWKTPAGVFQAYGSYWADGYTAQMAWAAGWMCKYDGEYCDEAVAQFNGAISINNMKYGLGYDWDAVMPGVAALVVSIDLEPAAAVAKMYLEHYVLAKWQDTSSKCPKESYANVCYTPKGLAYYSDWGTLRNTGNMMFLATIMGKYGDNADAHICWARSQMRYALGTSTGKSYLIGYGPDQPKRPHHRQSACNAEYKEPCQRVKNGTCCVGERGADCCNVDSFMSDRPAKTKVMGGLVGGPDQQDKFPDIRNDYQRSEVAMDFNAGFTGAAAGLATFNAQGKTKSCSNQGTGVPACKKVADYTQCGGLGDSRGNTDGLWPGYCCPAGQVCQPNNQYFWICKAAVPQ
;
A
#
# COMPACT_ATOMS: atom_id res chain seq x y z
N MET A 1 -24.86 -24.11 -77.53
CA MET A 1 -23.83 -24.15 -76.48
C MET A 1 -24.10 -23.02 -75.49
N ARG A 2 -24.46 -23.42 -74.25
CA ARG A 2 -24.23 -22.75 -72.96
C ARG A 2 -24.79 -21.33 -72.71
N LEU A 3 -26.10 -21.30 -72.51
CA LEU A 3 -26.81 -20.97 -71.24
C LEU A 3 -25.97 -21.12 -69.93
N PRO A 4 -26.38 -20.57 -68.75
CA PRO A 4 -27.36 -19.48 -68.52
C PRO A 4 -27.22 -18.63 -67.20
N VAL A 5 -28.01 -17.53 -67.13
CA VAL A 5 -29.02 -17.14 -66.09
C VAL A 5 -28.55 -16.91 -64.63
N GLY A 6 -29.10 -15.98 -63.85
CA GLY A 6 -30.25 -15.06 -63.96
C GLY A 6 -30.64 -14.58 -62.55
N TRP A 7 -31.22 -13.39 -62.41
CA TRP A 7 -32.67 -13.11 -62.34
C TRP A 7 -33.21 -12.88 -60.91
N LEU A 8 -33.76 -11.67 -60.71
CA LEU A 8 -34.98 -11.24 -59.96
C LEU A 8 -35.21 -11.64 -58.49
N GLY A 9 -35.91 -10.88 -57.63
CA GLY A 9 -36.68 -9.64 -57.77
C GLY A 9 -37.67 -9.45 -56.59
N LEU A 10 -38.25 -8.24 -56.51
CA LEU A 10 -39.58 -7.86 -55.96
C LEU A 10 -39.95 -7.80 -54.45
N LEU A 11 -40.35 -6.58 -54.04
CA LEU A 11 -41.62 -6.12 -53.42
C LEU A 11 -42.14 -6.60 -52.03
N LEU A 12 -42.32 -5.59 -51.15
CA LEU A 12 -43.42 -5.22 -50.24
C LEU A 12 -44.57 -6.21 -49.84
N LEU A 13 -44.88 -6.21 -48.52
CA LEU A 13 -46.18 -6.06 -47.78
C LEU A 13 -46.13 -6.88 -46.45
N VAL A 14 -46.15 -6.33 -45.22
CA VAL A 14 -47.20 -5.62 -44.41
C VAL A 14 -47.96 -6.55 -43.42
N LEU A 15 -47.90 -6.20 -42.11
CA LEU A 15 -48.79 -6.52 -40.94
C LEU A 15 -48.77 -7.99 -40.41
N VAL A 16 -48.88 -8.37 -39.13
CA VAL A 16 -49.29 -7.71 -37.85
C VAL A 16 -48.91 -8.59 -36.62
N SER A 17 -48.59 -7.90 -35.50
CA SER A 17 -48.74 -8.21 -34.06
C SER A 17 -48.27 -9.53 -33.39
N LEU A 18 -47.51 -9.39 -32.28
CA LEU A 18 -47.88 -9.65 -30.85
C LEU A 18 -46.58 -9.91 -30.04
N THR A 19 -46.19 -8.96 -29.20
CA THR A 19 -46.20 -8.99 -27.71
C THR A 19 -44.90 -9.44 -27.04
N GLU A 20 -44.45 -8.57 -26.12
CA GLU A 20 -43.62 -8.82 -24.93
C GLU A 20 -42.09 -8.84 -25.06
N GLY A 21 -41.43 -7.95 -24.29
CA GLY A 21 -39.99 -8.00 -24.04
C GLY A 21 -39.21 -6.68 -23.86
N ASN A 22 -39.85 -5.54 -23.52
CA ASN A 22 -39.10 -4.33 -23.13
C ASN A 22 -38.48 -4.51 -21.74
N GLY A 23 -37.15 -4.55 -21.62
CA GLY A 23 -36.51 -4.58 -20.30
C GLY A 23 -34.99 -4.39 -20.18
N VAL A 24 -34.20 -4.34 -21.26
CA VAL A 24 -32.71 -4.37 -21.10
C VAL A 24 -31.94 -3.31 -21.90
N ALA A 25 -32.55 -2.60 -22.85
CA ALA A 25 -31.78 -1.75 -23.78
C ALA A 25 -31.69 -0.24 -23.42
N GLN A 26 -32.34 0.24 -22.34
CA GLN A 26 -32.38 1.69 -22.03
C GLN A 26 -31.50 2.14 -20.85
N ALA A 27 -30.82 1.22 -20.15
CA ALA A 27 -29.86 1.59 -19.10
C ALA A 27 -28.44 1.88 -19.62
N ALA A 28 -28.11 1.47 -20.85
CA ALA A 28 -26.77 1.61 -21.42
C ALA A 28 -26.54 2.94 -22.17
N ALA A 29 -27.61 3.65 -22.56
CA ALA A 29 -27.51 4.83 -23.45
C ALA A 29 -27.55 6.20 -22.73
N GLN A 30 -27.74 6.25 -21.41
CA GLN A 30 -27.79 7.52 -20.65
C GLN A 30 -26.52 7.84 -19.86
N VAL A 31 -25.46 7.02 -19.95
CA VAL A 31 -24.16 7.28 -19.30
C VAL A 31 -23.17 7.98 -20.24
N GLU A 32 -23.46 8.08 -21.55
CA GLU A 32 -22.49 8.49 -22.56
C GLU A 32 -22.54 9.97 -23.01
N SER A 33 -23.35 10.83 -22.39
CA SER A 33 -23.42 12.25 -22.79
C SER A 33 -23.31 13.24 -21.63
N ALA A 34 -22.22 13.16 -20.86
CA ALA A 34 -21.74 14.27 -20.01
C ALA A 34 -20.30 14.05 -19.51
N THR A 35 -19.33 13.88 -20.40
CA THR A 35 -17.90 13.89 -20.03
C THR A 35 -17.14 14.93 -20.84
N ALA A 36 -17.23 16.20 -20.43
CA ALA A 36 -15.99 16.97 -20.43
C ALA A 36 -14.98 16.13 -19.63
N LYS A 37 -13.84 15.76 -20.23
CA LYS A 37 -12.80 14.95 -19.57
C LYS A 37 -12.47 15.61 -18.23
N HIS A 38 -13.00 15.08 -17.13
CA HIS A 38 -12.70 15.56 -15.78
C HIS A 38 -11.22 15.36 -15.57
N ASP A 39 -10.47 16.47 -15.50
CA ASP A 39 -9.05 16.43 -15.22
C ASP A 39 -8.85 16.33 -13.70
N PRO A 40 -8.47 15.15 -13.15
CA PRO A 40 -8.28 14.97 -11.72
C PRO A 40 -7.15 15.85 -11.15
N PHE A 41 -6.32 16.46 -12.01
CA PHE A 41 -5.23 17.35 -11.65
C PHE A 41 -5.65 18.81 -11.49
N THR A 42 -6.85 19.17 -11.96
CA THR A 42 -7.46 20.47 -11.62
C THR A 42 -8.06 20.41 -10.22
N ALA A 43 -7.87 21.47 -9.43
CA ALA A 43 -8.50 21.56 -8.12
C ALA A 43 -10.03 21.49 -8.31
N PRO A 44 -10.77 20.62 -7.59
CA PRO A 44 -12.19 20.53 -7.79
C PRO A 44 -12.85 21.87 -7.48
N ARG A 45 -13.80 22.28 -8.34
CA ARG A 45 -14.79 23.28 -7.95
C ARG A 45 -15.49 22.71 -6.72
N GLN A 46 -15.41 23.39 -5.57
CA GLN A 46 -16.05 22.94 -4.34
C GLN A 46 -17.56 22.79 -4.59
N THR A 47 -18.01 21.57 -4.86
CA THR A 47 -19.44 21.25 -4.82
C THR A 47 -19.80 21.07 -3.36
N ALA A 48 -20.69 21.94 -2.89
CA ALA A 48 -21.19 21.96 -1.52
C ALA A 48 -22.03 20.70 -1.23
N THR A 49 -21.35 19.58 -0.96
CA THR A 49 -21.85 18.61 0.00
C THR A 49 -21.30 19.06 1.35
N ALA A 50 -22.13 19.09 2.39
CA ALA A 50 -21.74 19.53 3.73
C ALA A 50 -20.62 18.64 4.30
N LYS A 51 -19.37 18.92 3.93
CA LYS A 51 -18.18 18.27 4.47
C LYS A 51 -17.95 18.89 5.85
N ARG A 52 -18.21 18.08 6.87
CA ARG A 52 -17.88 18.37 8.26
C ARG A 52 -16.39 18.70 8.35
N ASP A 53 -16.05 19.74 9.11
CA ASP A 53 -14.67 20.13 9.36
C ASP A 53 -13.90 18.96 10.03
N PRO A 54 -12.90 18.36 9.34
CA PRO A 54 -12.13 17.24 9.88
C PRO A 54 -11.26 17.65 11.07
N PHE A 55 -11.09 18.95 11.34
CA PHE A 55 -10.30 19.48 12.46
C PHE A 55 -11.12 19.67 13.74
N THR A 56 -12.44 19.43 13.72
CA THR A 56 -13.31 19.46 14.92
C THR A 56 -13.20 18.19 15.76
N ASP A 57 -13.42 18.31 17.08
CA ASP A 57 -13.30 17.20 18.05
C ASP A 57 -14.17 15.98 17.66
N PRO A 58 -13.59 14.76 17.57
CA PRO A 58 -14.34 13.56 17.23
C PRO A 58 -15.42 13.27 18.27
N ARG A 59 -16.64 13.02 17.80
CA ARG A 59 -17.71 12.54 18.67
C ARG A 59 -17.39 11.11 19.09
N LYS A 60 -17.60 10.77 20.37
CA LYS A 60 -17.65 9.37 20.84
C LYS A 60 -18.62 8.59 19.95
N ARG A 61 -18.11 7.69 19.10
CA ARG A 61 -18.95 6.81 18.27
C ARG A 61 -19.33 5.59 19.11
N SER A 62 -20.61 5.22 19.06
CA SER A 62 -21.09 4.00 19.71
C SER A 62 -20.45 2.78 19.04
N SER A 63 -20.01 1.80 19.83
CA SER A 63 -19.51 0.51 19.33
C SER A 63 -20.52 -0.25 18.46
N ARG A 64 -21.82 0.12 18.49
CA ARG A 64 -22.86 -0.49 17.65
C ARG A 64 -22.97 0.09 16.25
N ARG A 65 -22.34 1.24 15.97
CA ARG A 65 -22.37 1.86 14.63
C ARG A 65 -21.18 1.41 13.80
N GLU A 66 -21.41 1.31 12.49
CA GLU A 66 -20.36 1.09 11.51
C GLU A 66 -19.44 2.31 11.40
N ASP A 67 -18.16 2.06 11.11
CA ASP A 67 -17.20 3.11 10.87
C ASP A 67 -17.41 3.77 9.50
N ASN A 68 -17.09 5.07 9.41
CA ASN A 68 -17.16 5.79 8.15
C ASN A 68 -15.84 5.61 7.40
N TYR A 69 -15.72 4.50 6.66
CA TYR A 69 -14.50 4.16 5.92
C TYR A 69 -14.10 5.22 4.88
N GLY A 70 -15.06 5.98 4.34
CA GLY A 70 -14.76 7.11 3.43
C GLY A 70 -14.10 8.31 4.12
N GLU A 71 -14.44 8.57 5.38
CA GLU A 71 -13.79 9.60 6.22
C GLU A 71 -12.40 9.14 6.66
N VAL A 72 -12.25 7.86 7.04
CA VAL A 72 -10.96 7.23 7.33
C VAL A 72 -10.03 7.34 6.11
N LEU A 73 -10.55 7.03 4.92
CA LEU A 73 -9.81 7.15 3.67
C LEU A 73 -9.36 8.60 3.41
N SER A 74 -10.24 9.58 3.65
CA SER A 74 -9.89 10.99 3.46
C SER A 74 -8.79 11.46 4.41
N LEU A 75 -8.84 11.00 5.67
CA LEU A 75 -7.81 11.26 6.68
C LEU A 75 -6.48 10.62 6.27
N ALA A 76 -6.48 9.36 5.83
CA ALA A 76 -5.26 8.70 5.40
C ALA A 76 -4.55 9.46 4.25
N TYR A 77 -5.30 10.09 3.34
CA TYR A 77 -4.71 10.99 2.34
C TYR A 77 -4.27 12.36 2.89
N MET A 78 -4.89 12.88 3.96
CA MET A 78 -4.36 14.06 4.64
C MET A 78 -2.97 13.77 5.24
N PHE A 79 -2.74 12.55 5.70
CA PHE A 79 -1.42 12.14 6.16
C PHE A 79 -0.39 12.18 5.03
N TYR A 80 -0.69 11.59 3.87
CA TYR A 80 0.22 11.68 2.71
C TYR A 80 0.48 13.13 2.28
N GLU A 81 -0.55 13.98 2.26
CA GLU A 81 -0.39 15.42 2.02
C GLU A 81 0.53 16.08 3.07
N GLY A 82 0.47 15.62 4.32
CA GLY A 82 1.36 16.00 5.42
C GLY A 82 2.78 15.45 5.27
N GLN A 83 3.00 14.38 4.51
CA GLN A 83 4.33 13.86 4.23
C GLN A 83 4.99 14.50 3.00
N MET A 84 4.23 15.16 2.11
CA MET A 84 4.78 15.77 0.88
C MET A 84 5.91 16.76 1.21
N ALA A 85 6.99 16.70 0.42
CA ALA A 85 8.18 17.56 0.50
C ALA A 85 8.37 18.32 -0.82
N GLY A 86 9.31 19.28 -0.89
CA GLY A 86 9.52 20.09 -2.09
C GLY A 86 8.53 21.24 -2.21
N ASP A 87 8.22 21.63 -3.44
CA ASP A 87 7.30 22.73 -3.73
C ASP A 87 5.84 22.27 -3.64
N LEU A 88 5.17 22.56 -2.53
CA LEU A 88 3.86 22.01 -2.25
C LEU A 88 2.79 22.59 -3.18
N PRO A 89 1.94 21.75 -3.80
CA PRO A 89 0.92 22.24 -4.70
C PRO A 89 -0.23 22.92 -3.95
N SER A 90 -0.87 23.86 -4.62
CA SER A 90 -1.98 24.66 -4.06
C SER A 90 -3.21 23.83 -3.65
N TRP A 91 -3.34 22.57 -4.08
CA TRP A 91 -4.41 21.67 -3.66
C TRP A 91 -4.11 20.92 -2.36
N ASN A 92 -2.86 20.86 -1.89
CA ASN A 92 -2.48 20.20 -0.64
C ASN A 92 -3.25 20.86 0.53
N ARG A 93 -3.99 20.08 1.33
CA ARG A 93 -4.79 20.61 2.44
C ARG A 93 -3.92 20.99 3.64
N MET A 94 -2.75 20.37 3.77
CA MET A 94 -1.77 20.64 4.83
C MET A 94 -0.91 21.88 4.56
N LEU A 95 -1.10 22.56 3.42
CA LEU A 95 -0.39 23.81 3.10
C LEU A 95 -0.72 24.92 4.13
N HIS A 96 0.32 25.55 4.68
CA HIS A 96 0.23 26.62 5.67
C HIS A 96 -0.68 27.77 5.20
N GLY A 97 -1.50 28.30 6.10
CA GLY A 97 -2.50 29.34 5.80
C GLY A 97 -3.84 28.78 5.31
N LYS A 98 -3.97 27.48 5.06
CA LYS A 98 -5.26 26.81 4.90
C LYS A 98 -5.82 26.36 6.25
N PRO A 99 -7.15 26.15 6.37
CA PRO A 99 -7.74 25.56 7.56
C PRO A 99 -7.04 24.25 7.94
N GLY A 100 -6.40 24.24 9.12
CA GLY A 100 -5.65 23.10 9.65
C GLY A 100 -4.35 22.74 8.93
N GLY A 101 -3.89 23.58 8.00
CA GLY A 101 -2.60 23.44 7.32
C GLY A 101 -1.42 23.92 8.17
N TYR A 102 -0.28 23.25 8.05
CA TYR A 102 0.90 23.49 8.90
C TYR A 102 2.24 23.38 8.15
N LYS A 103 2.21 23.09 6.85
CA LYS A 103 3.42 22.86 6.04
C LYS A 103 3.67 23.96 5.04
N LYS A 104 4.94 24.38 4.92
CA LYS A 104 5.41 25.16 3.78
C LYS A 104 6.25 24.28 2.84
N SER A 105 6.48 24.79 1.63
CA SER A 105 7.44 24.20 0.70
C SER A 105 8.83 24.12 1.36
N ALA A 106 9.49 22.98 1.25
CA ALA A 106 10.71 22.68 2.01
C ALA A 106 11.67 21.75 1.25
N HIS A 107 12.97 21.81 1.60
CA HIS A 107 14.03 21.03 0.95
C HIS A 107 14.07 21.19 -0.58
N LEU A 108 13.91 22.44 -1.04
CA LEU A 108 13.90 22.82 -2.47
C LEU A 108 15.26 22.63 -3.16
N ASN A 109 16.33 22.40 -2.39
CA ASN A 109 17.68 22.19 -2.89
C ASN A 109 18.11 20.71 -2.90
N ASP A 110 17.20 19.77 -2.62
CA ASP A 110 17.53 18.33 -2.70
C ASP A 110 18.04 17.97 -4.10
N GLY A 111 19.12 17.20 -4.17
CA GLY A 111 19.81 16.81 -5.40
C GLY A 111 20.81 17.84 -5.96
N LYS A 112 20.94 19.02 -5.35
CA LYS A 112 21.96 20.02 -5.74
C LYS A 112 23.38 19.46 -5.70
N ASP A 113 23.66 18.56 -4.78
CA ASP A 113 24.95 17.88 -4.62
C ASP A 113 25.35 17.03 -5.84
N ILE A 114 24.37 16.60 -6.64
CA ILE A 114 24.58 15.84 -7.89
C ILE A 114 24.13 16.61 -9.13
N GLY A 115 23.76 17.89 -9.00
CA GLY A 115 23.32 18.74 -10.12
C GLY A 115 21.91 18.42 -10.66
N ILE A 116 21.06 17.73 -9.90
CA ILE A 116 19.71 17.33 -10.32
C ILE A 116 18.68 17.93 -9.36
N ASN A 117 17.55 18.42 -9.87
CA ASN A 117 16.45 18.89 -9.02
C ASN A 117 15.62 17.71 -8.49
N LEU A 118 15.84 17.34 -7.23
CA LEU A 118 15.11 16.29 -6.51
C LEU A 118 14.13 16.86 -5.46
N ALA A 119 13.75 18.14 -5.59
CA ALA A 119 12.63 18.70 -4.85
C ALA A 119 11.32 17.98 -5.22
N GLY A 120 10.51 17.67 -4.21
CA GLY A 120 9.28 16.89 -4.33
C GLY A 120 9.31 15.66 -3.42
N GLY A 121 8.47 14.68 -3.74
CA GLY A 121 8.42 13.40 -3.03
C GLY A 121 7.78 13.53 -1.66
N PHE A 122 8.11 12.60 -0.76
CA PHE A 122 7.55 12.51 0.57
C PHE A 122 8.65 12.27 1.60
N TYR A 123 8.47 12.79 2.80
CA TYR A 123 9.21 12.34 3.97
C TYR A 123 8.72 10.96 4.39
N ASP A 124 9.66 10.14 4.85
CA ASP A 124 9.43 8.76 5.26
C ASP A 124 8.45 8.62 6.42
N ALA A 125 8.85 9.16 7.56
CA ALA A 125 8.14 8.97 8.81
C ALA A 125 7.99 10.29 9.57
N GLY A 126 8.30 10.30 10.85
CA GLY A 126 8.42 11.50 11.66
C GLY A 126 9.65 12.36 11.34
N ASP A 127 10.51 11.91 10.43
CA ASP A 127 11.73 12.57 9.99
C ASP A 127 11.59 13.31 8.65
N TYR A 128 12.73 13.70 8.06
CA TYR A 128 12.78 14.36 6.76
C TYR A 128 13.57 13.57 5.72
N LEU A 129 13.87 12.29 6.01
CA LEU A 129 14.53 11.41 5.06
C LEU A 129 13.60 11.19 3.87
N LYS A 130 14.17 11.06 2.69
CA LYS A 130 13.43 10.56 1.52
C LYS A 130 13.96 9.18 1.18
N CYS A 131 13.08 8.20 1.28
CA CYS A 131 13.39 6.78 1.16
C CYS A 131 12.63 6.18 -0.03
N PRO A 132 13.18 6.28 -1.27
CA PRO A 132 12.55 5.76 -2.48
C PRO A 132 12.06 4.31 -2.38
N HIS A 133 12.76 3.42 -1.66
CA HIS A 133 12.33 2.03 -1.50
C HIS A 133 10.93 1.94 -0.83
N ALA A 134 10.76 2.54 0.34
CA ALA A 134 9.49 2.57 1.06
C ALA A 134 8.42 3.41 0.35
N LEU A 135 8.83 4.50 -0.32
CA LEU A 135 7.93 5.33 -1.11
C LEU A 135 7.36 4.57 -2.30
N ALA A 136 8.22 3.89 -3.06
CA ALA A 136 7.83 3.07 -4.19
C ALA A 136 6.82 2.00 -3.77
N TRP A 137 7.14 1.22 -2.74
CA TRP A 137 6.23 0.23 -2.18
C TRP A 137 4.88 0.84 -1.75
N THR A 138 4.92 2.01 -1.08
CA THR A 138 3.72 2.75 -0.66
C THR A 138 2.84 3.15 -1.85
N ILE A 139 3.42 3.82 -2.85
CA ILE A 139 2.67 4.30 -4.02
C ILE A 139 2.13 3.14 -4.85
N THR A 140 2.88 2.04 -4.95
CA THR A 140 2.40 0.81 -5.59
C THR A 140 1.15 0.28 -4.92
N ASN A 141 1.14 0.20 -3.59
CA ASN A 141 -0.03 -0.24 -2.82
C ASN A 141 -1.22 0.73 -2.91
N LEU A 142 -0.98 2.04 -2.95
CA LEU A 142 -2.04 3.03 -3.18
C LEU A 142 -2.63 2.89 -4.59
N ALA A 143 -1.81 2.67 -5.61
CA ALA A 143 -2.27 2.41 -6.97
C ALA A 143 -3.04 1.08 -7.06
N PHE A 144 -2.57 0.03 -6.40
CA PHE A 144 -3.25 -1.25 -6.32
C PHE A 144 -4.63 -1.10 -5.69
N SER A 145 -4.71 -0.43 -4.53
CA SER A 145 -5.97 -0.16 -3.87
C SER A 145 -6.93 0.65 -4.74
N ALA A 146 -6.44 1.71 -5.41
CA ALA A 146 -7.26 2.55 -6.28
C ALA A 146 -7.88 1.75 -7.44
N MET A 147 -7.10 0.84 -8.05
CA MET A 147 -7.61 -0.04 -9.11
C MET A 147 -8.60 -1.08 -8.58
N GLU A 148 -8.31 -1.70 -7.43
CA GLU A 148 -9.14 -2.77 -6.86
C GLU A 148 -10.47 -2.28 -6.29
N PHE A 149 -10.47 -1.09 -5.69
CA PHE A 149 -11.57 -0.58 -4.87
C PHE A 149 -12.08 0.78 -5.34
N ARG A 150 -12.06 1.02 -6.66
CA ARG A 150 -12.48 2.28 -7.29
C ARG A 150 -13.83 2.80 -6.76
N GLU A 151 -14.81 1.92 -6.56
CA GLU A 151 -16.12 2.27 -6.02
C GLU A 151 -16.03 2.92 -4.62
N GLY A 152 -15.20 2.39 -3.72
CA GLY A 152 -14.98 2.97 -2.40
C GLY A 152 -14.36 4.37 -2.47
N TYR A 153 -13.46 4.62 -3.42
CA TYR A 153 -12.86 5.93 -3.64
C TYR A 153 -13.85 6.95 -4.24
N THR A 154 -14.62 6.56 -5.24
CA THR A 154 -15.55 7.46 -5.94
C THR A 154 -16.74 7.81 -5.07
N SER A 155 -17.37 6.82 -4.42
CA SER A 155 -18.52 7.03 -3.52
C SER A 155 -18.18 7.87 -2.28
N SER A 156 -16.93 7.83 -1.82
CA SER A 156 -16.45 8.67 -0.71
C SER A 156 -15.88 10.02 -1.13
N GLY A 157 -15.77 10.28 -2.44
CA GLY A 157 -15.20 11.52 -2.98
C GLY A 157 -13.69 11.68 -2.74
N ASN A 158 -12.96 10.58 -2.61
CA ASN A 158 -11.51 10.56 -2.41
C ASN A 158 -10.71 10.19 -3.67
N TRP A 159 -11.38 9.82 -4.78
CA TRP A 159 -10.73 9.40 -6.04
C TRP A 159 -9.68 10.41 -6.55
N ASP A 160 -10.06 11.68 -6.71
CA ASP A 160 -9.14 12.70 -7.24
C ASP A 160 -7.93 12.92 -6.32
N THR A 161 -8.13 12.88 -5.00
CA THR A 161 -7.03 12.99 -4.04
C THR A 161 -6.09 11.80 -4.14
N ALA A 162 -6.62 10.59 -4.27
CA ALA A 162 -5.82 9.38 -4.46
C ALA A 162 -4.96 9.47 -5.72
N VAL A 163 -5.58 9.81 -6.87
CA VAL A 163 -4.90 9.95 -8.16
C VAL A 163 -3.80 11.03 -8.09
N ARG A 164 -4.07 12.18 -7.45
CA ARG A 164 -3.05 13.24 -7.27
C ARG A 164 -1.87 12.80 -6.40
N ILE A 165 -2.13 12.07 -5.32
CA ILE A 165 -1.07 11.58 -4.42
C ILE A 165 -0.22 10.52 -5.09
N ILE A 166 -0.84 9.58 -5.81
CA ILE A 166 -0.12 8.57 -6.60
C ILE A 166 0.73 9.25 -7.67
N LYS A 167 0.17 10.24 -8.39
CA LYS A 167 0.94 11.02 -9.38
C LYS A 167 2.12 11.75 -8.76
N TRP A 168 1.96 12.37 -7.60
CA TRP A 168 3.04 13.08 -6.92
C TRP A 168 4.23 12.16 -6.61
N GLY A 169 3.94 10.94 -6.14
CA GLY A 169 4.96 9.92 -5.90
C GLY A 169 5.63 9.43 -7.18
N ALA A 170 4.82 9.07 -8.20
CA ALA A 170 5.32 8.61 -9.49
C ALA A 170 6.17 9.67 -10.21
N ASP A 171 5.75 10.94 -10.20
CA ASP A 171 6.52 12.06 -10.75
C ASP A 171 7.87 12.23 -10.06
N TRP A 172 7.93 12.03 -8.74
CA TRP A 172 9.18 12.12 -8.02
C TRP A 172 10.09 10.91 -8.30
N LEU A 173 9.55 9.70 -8.40
CA LEU A 173 10.32 8.51 -8.79
C LEU A 173 10.85 8.61 -10.23
N LEU A 174 10.11 9.24 -11.15
CA LEU A 174 10.63 9.58 -12.48
C LEU A 174 11.85 10.51 -12.42
N LYS A 175 11.83 11.54 -11.55
CA LYS A 175 12.99 12.41 -11.33
C LYS A 175 14.15 11.67 -10.67
N ALA A 176 13.82 10.74 -9.76
CA ALA A 176 14.78 9.97 -8.98
C ALA A 176 15.41 8.80 -9.77
N HIS A 177 14.86 8.45 -10.94
CA HIS A 177 15.54 7.64 -11.97
C HIS A 177 16.50 8.54 -12.77
N ILE A 178 17.56 9.00 -12.09
CA ILE A 178 18.44 10.12 -12.46
C ILE A 178 19.26 9.90 -13.74
N LYS A 179 19.48 8.66 -14.15
CA LYS A 179 19.94 8.29 -15.49
C LYS A 179 19.02 7.18 -15.99
N SER A 180 18.46 7.36 -17.18
CA SER A 180 17.49 6.44 -17.77
C SER A 180 17.93 6.10 -19.19
N GLY A 181 18.39 4.87 -19.39
CA GLY A 181 18.90 4.36 -20.66
C GLY A 181 18.38 2.96 -20.94
N ASP A 182 18.35 2.59 -22.23
CA ASP A 182 17.82 1.30 -22.66
C ASP A 182 18.77 0.14 -22.35
N ALA A 183 20.07 0.42 -22.25
CA ALA A 183 21.04 -0.53 -21.72
C ALA A 183 21.02 -0.51 -20.18
N PRO A 184 21.02 -1.66 -19.49
CA PRO A 184 21.00 -1.72 -18.03
C PRO A 184 22.05 -0.82 -17.36
N GLU A 185 23.28 -0.81 -17.83
CA GLU A 185 24.41 -0.04 -17.31
C GLU A 185 24.26 1.49 -17.35
N ASP A 186 23.30 2.00 -18.13
CA ASP A 186 23.03 3.44 -18.29
C ASP A 186 22.03 3.96 -17.26
N ASN A 187 21.53 3.09 -16.38
CA ASN A 187 20.53 3.44 -15.38
C ASN A 187 21.16 3.76 -14.02
N ALA A 188 20.59 4.76 -13.33
CA ALA A 188 20.94 5.11 -11.96
C ALA A 188 19.73 5.67 -11.22
N PHE A 189 19.62 5.34 -9.94
CA PHE A 189 18.45 5.61 -9.10
C PHE A 189 18.88 6.30 -7.81
N VAL A 190 18.05 7.20 -7.28
CA VAL A 190 18.21 7.63 -5.89
C VAL A 190 17.81 6.44 -5.01
N GLY A 191 18.66 6.08 -4.06
CA GLY A 191 18.35 5.11 -3.01
C GLY A 191 17.94 5.77 -1.69
N GLN A 192 18.49 6.94 -1.37
CA GLN A 192 18.10 7.73 -0.20
C GLN A 192 18.56 9.19 -0.34
N ILE A 193 17.80 10.14 0.21
CA ILE A 193 18.27 11.52 0.43
C ILE A 193 18.38 11.79 1.92
N SER A 194 19.55 12.30 2.31
CA SER A 194 20.00 12.50 3.69
C SER A 194 20.27 11.19 4.44
N ALA A 195 20.69 11.31 5.70
CA ALA A 195 20.99 10.21 6.62
C ALA A 195 20.83 10.73 8.07
N ARG A 196 21.69 10.31 9.01
CA ARG A 196 21.65 10.76 10.42
C ARG A 196 21.55 12.28 10.65
N PRO A 197 22.06 13.20 9.80
CA PRO A 197 21.85 14.63 10.02
C PRO A 197 20.37 15.05 10.15
N ASP A 198 19.45 14.42 9.42
CA ASP A 198 18.01 14.65 9.57
C ASP A 198 17.49 14.15 10.93
N HIS A 199 18.12 13.11 11.48
CA HIS A 199 17.81 12.55 12.79
C HIS A 199 18.22 13.47 13.95
N TRP A 200 19.03 14.49 13.67
CA TRP A 200 19.42 15.49 14.65
C TRP A 200 18.69 16.82 14.51
N TYR A 201 17.82 16.96 13.51
CA TYR A 201 17.01 18.17 13.31
C TYR A 201 15.55 17.91 13.69
N PHE A 202 15.06 18.63 14.70
CA PHE A 202 13.70 18.54 15.25
C PHE A 202 12.87 19.81 14.98
N GLY A 203 13.32 20.66 14.05
CA GLY A 203 12.64 21.88 13.63
C GLY A 203 11.64 21.65 12.49
N ARG A 204 11.09 22.74 11.95
CA ARG A 204 10.20 22.71 10.76
C ARG A 204 11.03 22.46 9.50
N PRO A 205 10.59 21.64 8.53
CA PRO A 205 11.42 21.27 7.38
C PRO A 205 11.80 22.48 6.51
N GLU A 206 10.95 23.50 6.41
CA GLU A 206 11.21 24.74 5.67
C GLU A 206 12.35 25.58 6.27
N HIS A 207 12.74 25.33 7.53
CA HIS A 207 13.87 26.00 8.17
C HIS A 207 15.09 25.08 8.33
N ALA A 208 15.04 23.87 7.78
CA ALA A 208 16.14 22.93 7.87
C ALA A 208 17.33 23.43 7.03
N THR A 209 18.50 23.53 7.65
CA THR A 209 19.76 23.90 6.98
C THR A 209 20.82 22.81 7.10
N ASN A 210 20.45 21.61 7.55
CA ASN A 210 21.36 20.48 7.61
C ASN A 210 21.68 19.98 6.20
N THR A 211 22.88 19.43 6.03
CA THR A 211 23.28 18.81 4.77
C THR A 211 22.40 17.60 4.48
N ARG A 212 21.99 17.46 3.21
CA ARG A 212 21.13 16.38 2.70
C ARG A 212 21.78 15.77 1.47
N ILE A 213 22.61 14.75 1.68
CA ILE A 213 23.38 14.07 0.63
C ILE A 213 22.46 13.10 -0.12
N THR A 214 22.59 13.02 -1.45
CA THR A 214 21.89 12.07 -2.30
C THR A 214 22.74 10.80 -2.47
N TYR A 215 22.22 9.66 -2.01
CA TYR A 215 22.84 8.35 -2.18
C TYR A 215 22.20 7.62 -3.37
N ILE A 216 23.04 7.02 -4.21
CA ILE A 216 22.66 6.50 -5.54
C ILE A 216 22.86 4.99 -5.61
N ALA A 217 21.98 4.31 -6.34
CA ALA A 217 22.20 2.97 -6.88
C ALA A 217 22.54 3.07 -8.37
N ASP A 218 23.60 2.40 -8.80
CA ASP A 218 24.04 2.30 -10.20
C ASP A 218 24.76 0.96 -10.43
N LYS A 219 25.34 0.72 -11.60
CA LYS A 219 26.02 -0.55 -11.89
C LYS A 219 27.22 -0.87 -10.97
N ASN A 220 27.82 0.15 -10.33
CA ASN A 220 28.97 -0.01 -9.43
C ASN A 220 28.54 -0.19 -7.97
N SER A 221 27.37 0.31 -7.61
CA SER A 221 26.70 0.11 -6.33
C SER A 221 25.25 -0.30 -6.59
N PRO A 222 25.03 -1.56 -7.03
CA PRO A 222 23.73 -1.99 -7.53
C PRO A 222 22.69 -2.11 -6.43
N GLY A 223 21.44 -2.28 -6.87
CA GLY A 223 20.27 -2.33 -6.01
C GLY A 223 19.05 -2.86 -6.75
N ALA A 224 19.01 -4.17 -6.98
CA ALA A 224 17.91 -4.85 -7.66
C ALA A 224 16.60 -4.75 -6.88
N ASP A 225 16.65 -4.88 -5.56
CA ASP A 225 15.49 -4.67 -4.67
C ASP A 225 14.88 -3.27 -4.85
N LEU A 226 15.73 -2.24 -4.79
CA LEU A 226 15.35 -0.85 -5.01
C LEU A 226 14.84 -0.61 -6.43
N ALA A 227 15.58 -1.02 -7.46
CA ALA A 227 15.22 -0.79 -8.85
C ALA A 227 13.95 -1.56 -9.26
N ALA A 228 13.73 -2.76 -8.68
CA ALA A 228 12.49 -3.50 -8.87
C ALA A 228 11.29 -2.79 -8.20
N GLU A 229 11.45 -2.15 -7.04
CA GLU A 229 10.40 -1.29 -6.47
C GLU A 229 10.09 -0.06 -7.34
N TYR A 230 11.11 0.57 -7.95
CA TYR A 230 10.88 1.60 -8.99
C TYR A 230 10.07 1.03 -10.15
N ALA A 231 10.45 -0.14 -10.66
CA ALA A 231 9.74 -0.80 -11.76
C ALA A 231 8.28 -1.11 -11.39
N ALA A 232 8.05 -1.73 -10.23
CA ALA A 232 6.72 -2.05 -9.73
C ALA A 232 5.83 -0.80 -9.62
N THR A 233 6.34 0.27 -9.01
CA THR A 233 5.58 1.50 -8.80
C THR A 233 5.23 2.20 -10.10
N LEU A 234 6.20 2.28 -11.01
CA LEU A 234 6.01 2.96 -12.29
C LEU A 234 5.08 2.14 -13.19
N ALA A 235 5.16 0.81 -13.18
CA ALA A 235 4.23 -0.06 -13.90
C ALA A 235 2.81 -0.04 -13.30
N ALA A 236 2.65 -0.12 -11.98
CA ALA A 236 1.36 0.00 -11.30
C ALA A 236 0.69 1.36 -11.54
N SER A 237 1.48 2.43 -11.47
CA SER A 237 1.02 3.78 -11.81
C SER A 237 0.65 3.87 -13.28
N ALA A 238 1.45 3.32 -14.20
CA ALA A 238 1.13 3.28 -15.62
C ALA A 238 -0.21 2.57 -15.87
N ALA A 239 -0.45 1.43 -15.21
CA ALA A 239 -1.72 0.69 -15.32
C ALA A 239 -2.91 1.53 -14.85
N LEU A 240 -2.79 2.21 -13.71
CA LEU A 240 -3.81 3.13 -13.21
C LEU A 240 -4.07 4.29 -14.18
N PHE A 241 -3.01 4.98 -14.64
CA PHE A 241 -3.12 6.16 -15.49
C PHE A 241 -3.67 5.82 -16.89
N ARG A 242 -3.29 4.68 -17.45
CA ARG A 242 -3.92 4.16 -18.68
C ARG A 242 -5.40 3.86 -18.45
N GLY A 243 -5.75 3.25 -17.32
CA GLY A 243 -7.13 2.95 -16.94
C GLY A 243 -8.04 4.18 -16.80
N ILE A 244 -7.46 5.39 -16.69
CA ILE A 244 -8.19 6.66 -16.67
C ILE A 244 -7.95 7.53 -17.92
N GLY A 245 -7.40 6.97 -18.99
CA GLY A 245 -7.23 7.62 -20.29
C GLY A 245 -6.05 8.59 -20.37
N GLN A 246 -5.02 8.42 -19.55
CA GLN A 246 -3.78 9.21 -19.55
C GLN A 246 -2.64 8.44 -20.26
N ASP A 247 -2.88 8.01 -21.49
CA ASP A 247 -2.03 7.04 -22.21
C ASP A 247 -0.59 7.51 -22.40
N ALA A 248 -0.36 8.78 -22.74
CA ALA A 248 0.99 9.31 -22.95
C ALA A 248 1.82 9.32 -21.65
N TYR A 249 1.19 9.64 -20.52
CA TYR A 249 1.85 9.60 -19.23
C TYR A 249 2.08 8.15 -18.77
N ALA A 250 1.10 7.28 -18.99
CA ALA A 250 1.23 5.85 -18.70
C ALA A 250 2.37 5.20 -19.50
N ALA A 251 2.47 5.47 -20.80
CA ALA A 251 3.57 4.98 -21.64
C ALA A 251 4.93 5.48 -21.16
N LYS A 252 5.03 6.76 -20.75
CA LYS A 252 6.25 7.30 -20.14
C LYS A 252 6.62 6.55 -18.86
N LEU A 253 5.68 6.37 -17.94
CA LEU A 253 5.91 5.63 -16.70
C LEU A 253 6.38 4.20 -16.99
N PHE A 254 5.70 3.51 -17.89
CA PHE A 254 6.04 2.13 -18.25
C PHE A 254 7.42 2.02 -18.90
N LYS A 255 7.83 2.97 -19.75
CA LYS A 255 9.19 2.99 -20.31
C LYS A 255 10.26 3.04 -19.22
N HIS A 256 10.09 3.88 -18.20
CA HIS A 256 11.01 3.89 -17.06
C HIS A 256 10.91 2.61 -16.22
N ALA A 257 9.73 1.97 -16.13
CA ALA A 257 9.58 0.68 -15.47
C ALA A 257 10.37 -0.43 -16.19
N GLN A 258 10.34 -0.47 -17.52
CA GLN A 258 11.12 -1.40 -18.34
C GLN A 258 12.62 -1.24 -18.10
N GLN A 259 13.10 0.00 -18.06
CA GLN A 259 14.51 0.33 -17.82
C GLN A 259 14.95 -0.07 -16.39
N ALA A 260 14.13 0.23 -15.39
CA ALA A 260 14.40 -0.14 -14.00
C ALA A 260 14.39 -1.67 -13.80
N TYR A 261 13.43 -2.37 -14.42
CA TYR A 261 13.35 -3.82 -14.40
C TYR A 261 14.56 -4.48 -15.10
N GLY A 262 14.97 -3.94 -16.25
CA GLY A 262 16.16 -4.37 -16.98
C GLY A 262 17.45 -4.22 -16.16
N PHE A 263 17.61 -3.10 -15.45
CA PHE A 263 18.71 -2.90 -14.50
C PHE A 263 18.68 -3.93 -13.37
N ALA A 264 17.52 -4.13 -12.73
CA ALA A 264 17.38 -5.06 -11.61
C ALA A 264 17.71 -6.50 -12.03
N LYS A 265 17.31 -6.93 -13.24
CA LYS A 265 17.70 -8.23 -13.82
C LYS A 265 19.19 -8.37 -14.04
N ALA A 266 19.85 -7.31 -14.54
CA ALA A 266 21.27 -7.35 -14.90
C ALA A 266 22.21 -7.31 -13.67
N TYR A 267 21.76 -6.72 -12.56
CA TYR A 267 22.57 -6.52 -11.36
C TYR A 267 21.87 -7.05 -10.08
N PRO A 268 21.75 -8.38 -9.90
CA PRO A 268 20.89 -9.03 -8.90
C PRO A 268 21.48 -8.99 -7.48
N GLN A 269 21.53 -7.81 -6.87
CA GLN A 269 22.05 -7.59 -5.51
C GLN A 269 21.19 -6.53 -4.80
N ASN A 270 20.99 -6.67 -3.49
CA ASN A 270 20.29 -5.63 -2.72
C ASN A 270 21.12 -4.35 -2.61
N TRP A 271 20.42 -3.23 -2.59
CA TRP A 271 21.03 -1.93 -2.44
C TRP A 271 21.62 -1.73 -1.04
N LYS A 272 22.80 -1.12 -1.00
CA LYS A 272 23.47 -0.75 0.24
C LYS A 272 24.03 0.66 0.14
N THR A 273 23.85 1.45 1.19
CA THR A 273 24.57 2.72 1.31
C THR A 273 26.07 2.48 1.49
N PRO A 274 26.92 3.48 1.20
CA PRO A 274 28.34 3.42 1.55
C PRO A 274 28.57 3.05 3.03
N ALA A 275 29.70 2.39 3.32
CA ALA A 275 30.03 1.96 4.67
C ALA A 275 30.00 3.15 5.66
N GLY A 276 29.34 2.96 6.82
CA GLY A 276 29.19 3.98 7.86
C GLY A 276 28.04 4.97 7.65
N VAL A 277 27.39 4.97 6.48
CA VAL A 277 26.16 5.73 6.25
C VAL A 277 24.97 4.99 6.86
N PHE A 278 24.04 5.74 7.45
CA PHE A 278 22.78 5.17 7.92
C PHE A 278 21.85 4.89 6.75
N GLN A 279 21.49 3.62 6.58
CA GLN A 279 20.50 3.14 5.62
C GLN A 279 19.17 2.96 6.34
N ALA A 280 18.15 3.72 5.94
CA ALA A 280 16.81 3.63 6.55
C ALA A 280 16.10 2.33 6.17
N TYR A 281 16.28 1.88 4.92
CA TYR A 281 15.64 0.70 4.35
C TYR A 281 16.66 -0.18 3.64
N GLY A 282 16.74 -1.43 4.04
CA GLY A 282 17.56 -2.45 3.39
C GLY A 282 17.02 -3.83 3.70
N SER A 283 17.12 -4.74 2.73
CA SER A 283 16.61 -6.09 2.91
C SER A 283 17.32 -6.85 4.02
N TYR A 284 16.56 -7.58 4.83
CA TYR A 284 17.07 -8.45 5.88
C TYR A 284 17.76 -9.72 5.31
N TRP A 285 17.51 -10.04 4.04
CA TRP A 285 17.98 -11.27 3.39
C TRP A 285 18.82 -10.95 2.15
N ALA A 286 19.92 -11.68 1.94
CA ALA A 286 20.83 -11.43 0.81
C ALA A 286 20.15 -11.60 -0.57
N ASP A 287 19.12 -12.43 -0.62
CA ASP A 287 18.26 -12.77 -1.76
C ASP A 287 16.91 -12.03 -1.73
N GLY A 288 16.74 -11.02 -0.86
CA GLY A 288 15.50 -10.27 -0.70
C GLY A 288 14.92 -9.79 -2.03
N TYR A 289 15.77 -9.19 -2.89
CA TYR A 289 15.39 -8.69 -4.22
C TYR A 289 14.56 -9.65 -5.08
N THR A 290 14.64 -10.96 -4.86
CA THR A 290 13.87 -11.96 -5.63
C THR A 290 12.36 -11.75 -5.51
N ALA A 291 11.88 -11.37 -4.31
CA ALA A 291 10.47 -11.05 -4.10
C ALA A 291 10.08 -9.74 -4.81
N GLN A 292 10.93 -8.71 -4.76
CA GLN A 292 10.72 -7.45 -5.47
C GLN A 292 10.73 -7.65 -6.99
N MET A 293 11.55 -8.56 -7.52
CA MET A 293 11.53 -8.93 -8.93
C MET A 293 10.19 -9.52 -9.36
N ALA A 294 9.63 -10.44 -8.56
CA ALA A 294 8.30 -10.99 -8.81
C ALA A 294 7.19 -9.93 -8.69
N TRP A 295 7.34 -9.01 -7.73
CA TRP A 295 6.45 -7.86 -7.56
C TRP A 295 6.44 -6.95 -8.78
N ALA A 296 7.62 -6.56 -9.27
CA ALA A 296 7.77 -5.77 -10.48
C ALA A 296 7.20 -6.49 -11.70
N ALA A 297 7.56 -7.74 -11.93
CA ALA A 297 7.10 -8.51 -13.09
C ALA A 297 5.58 -8.66 -13.11
N GLY A 298 4.93 -8.89 -11.96
CA GLY A 298 3.46 -8.92 -11.86
C GLY A 298 2.81 -7.61 -12.30
N TRP A 299 3.35 -6.47 -11.89
CA TRP A 299 2.84 -5.16 -12.34
C TRP A 299 3.14 -4.87 -13.80
N MET A 300 4.29 -5.33 -14.29
CA MET A 300 4.62 -5.26 -15.71
C MET A 300 3.61 -6.06 -16.53
N CYS A 301 3.27 -7.28 -16.12
CA CYS A 301 2.21 -8.11 -16.74
C CYS A 301 0.84 -7.44 -16.70
N LYS A 302 0.46 -6.82 -15.56
CA LYS A 302 -0.82 -6.09 -15.45
C LYS A 302 -0.91 -4.92 -16.44
N TYR A 303 0.21 -4.29 -16.76
CA TYR A 303 0.26 -3.26 -17.80
C TYR A 303 0.34 -3.88 -19.19
N ASP A 304 1.25 -4.80 -19.44
CA ASP A 304 1.54 -5.36 -20.75
C ASP A 304 1.65 -6.88 -20.68
N GLY A 305 0.76 -7.55 -21.42
CA GLY A 305 0.63 -9.02 -21.42
C GLY A 305 1.90 -9.75 -21.84
N GLU A 306 2.81 -9.09 -22.57
CA GLU A 306 4.12 -9.67 -22.95
C GLU A 306 5.00 -10.03 -21.75
N TYR A 307 4.75 -9.44 -20.58
CA TYR A 307 5.50 -9.73 -19.35
C TYR A 307 4.87 -10.84 -18.49
N CYS A 308 3.74 -11.43 -18.90
CA CYS A 308 3.03 -12.40 -18.05
C CYS A 308 3.77 -13.74 -17.89
N ASP A 309 4.43 -14.25 -18.93
CA ASP A 309 5.29 -15.45 -18.80
C ASP A 309 6.47 -15.20 -17.86
N GLU A 310 7.09 -14.02 -17.96
CA GLU A 310 8.14 -13.57 -17.04
C GLU A 310 7.59 -13.45 -15.60
N ALA A 311 6.38 -12.90 -15.41
CA ALA A 311 5.75 -12.78 -14.11
C ALA A 311 5.49 -14.15 -13.45
N VAL A 312 5.02 -15.14 -14.23
CA VAL A 312 4.89 -16.54 -13.75
C VAL A 312 6.24 -17.09 -13.34
N ALA A 313 7.28 -16.91 -14.17
CA ALA A 313 8.62 -17.39 -13.87
C ALA A 313 9.21 -16.76 -12.60
N GLN A 314 9.10 -15.43 -12.45
CA GLN A 314 9.59 -14.71 -11.27
C GLN A 314 8.81 -15.09 -10.01
N PHE A 315 7.49 -15.23 -10.09
CA PHE A 315 6.67 -15.70 -8.97
C PHE A 315 7.11 -17.09 -8.50
N ASN A 316 7.24 -18.05 -9.42
CA ASN A 316 7.66 -19.42 -9.09
C ASN A 316 9.08 -19.46 -8.51
N GLY A 317 10.00 -18.66 -9.07
CA GLY A 317 11.35 -18.52 -8.54
C GLY A 317 11.33 -17.95 -7.12
N ALA A 318 10.70 -16.81 -6.92
CA ALA A 318 10.65 -16.13 -5.63
C ALA A 318 9.96 -16.98 -4.56
N ILE A 319 8.83 -17.64 -4.85
CA ILE A 319 8.13 -18.46 -3.86
C ILE A 319 8.92 -19.72 -3.48
N SER A 320 9.71 -20.29 -4.40
CA SER A 320 10.58 -21.42 -4.11
C SER A 320 11.77 -21.06 -3.20
N ILE A 321 12.33 -19.86 -3.36
CA ILE A 321 13.40 -19.33 -2.51
C ILE A 321 12.83 -18.93 -1.15
N ASN A 322 11.67 -18.27 -1.17
CA ASN A 322 11.03 -17.80 0.04
C ASN A 322 10.47 -18.95 0.89
N ASN A 323 10.24 -20.15 0.32
CA ASN A 323 9.76 -21.43 0.90
C ASN A 323 9.00 -21.32 2.24
N MET A 324 8.13 -20.31 2.37
CA MET A 324 7.51 -19.90 3.63
C MET A 324 8.45 -19.69 4.83
N LYS A 325 9.76 -19.65 4.59
CA LYS A 325 10.84 -19.45 5.54
C LYS A 325 10.86 -18.02 6.06
N TYR A 326 10.34 -17.08 5.27
CA TYR A 326 10.38 -15.65 5.57
C TYR A 326 9.01 -15.14 5.99
N GLY A 327 8.80 -15.13 7.30
CA GLY A 327 7.75 -14.36 7.96
C GLY A 327 6.30 -14.63 7.54
N LEU A 328 5.40 -13.89 8.15
CA LEU A 328 3.98 -13.84 7.79
C LEU A 328 3.57 -12.42 7.40
N GLY A 329 4.48 -11.45 7.49
CA GLY A 329 4.22 -10.05 7.23
C GLY A 329 4.17 -9.71 5.75
N TYR A 330 3.54 -8.58 5.47
CA TYR A 330 3.61 -7.89 4.20
C TYR A 330 4.04 -6.45 4.48
N ASP A 331 5.20 -6.06 3.98
CA ASP A 331 5.73 -4.71 4.11
C ASP A 331 6.69 -4.39 2.95
N TRP A 332 7.42 -3.28 3.08
CA TRP A 332 8.36 -2.78 2.08
C TRP A 332 9.52 -3.74 1.77
N ASP A 333 9.83 -4.71 2.64
CA ASP A 333 10.87 -5.72 2.41
C ASP A 333 10.24 -7.07 2.02
N ALA A 334 9.23 -7.51 2.77
CA ALA A 334 8.58 -8.80 2.60
C ALA A 334 7.38 -8.71 1.65
N VAL A 335 7.62 -8.51 0.35
CA VAL A 335 6.54 -8.24 -0.62
C VAL A 335 5.78 -9.47 -1.12
N MET A 336 6.24 -10.70 -0.83
CA MET A 336 5.67 -11.93 -1.39
C MET A 336 4.16 -12.11 -1.18
N PRO A 337 3.55 -11.82 -0.01
CA PRO A 337 2.10 -11.83 0.13
C PRO A 337 1.38 -10.86 -0.82
N GLY A 338 1.97 -9.68 -1.06
CA GLY A 338 1.49 -8.72 -2.05
C GLY A 338 1.61 -9.24 -3.49
N VAL A 339 2.73 -9.90 -3.84
CA VAL A 339 2.89 -10.59 -5.14
C VAL A 339 1.78 -11.60 -5.35
N ALA A 340 1.51 -12.46 -4.36
CA ALA A 340 0.45 -13.45 -4.45
C ALA A 340 -0.93 -12.80 -4.62
N ALA A 341 -1.22 -11.72 -3.88
CA ALA A 341 -2.47 -10.98 -4.03
C ALA A 341 -2.63 -10.38 -5.43
N LEU A 342 -1.56 -9.86 -6.01
CA LEU A 342 -1.55 -9.35 -7.38
C LEU A 342 -1.77 -10.46 -8.40
N VAL A 343 -1.02 -11.56 -8.32
CA VAL A 343 -1.15 -12.74 -9.19
C VAL A 343 -2.58 -13.28 -9.20
N VAL A 344 -3.24 -13.32 -8.02
CA VAL A 344 -4.67 -13.67 -7.89
C VAL A 344 -5.57 -12.61 -8.53
N SER A 345 -5.34 -11.31 -8.27
CA SER A 345 -6.17 -10.22 -8.82
C SER A 345 -6.16 -10.16 -10.35
N ILE A 346 -5.02 -10.50 -10.98
CA ILE A 346 -4.85 -10.48 -12.43
C ILE A 346 -5.24 -11.82 -13.10
N ASP A 347 -5.60 -12.84 -12.31
CA ASP A 347 -5.96 -14.18 -12.78
C ASP A 347 -4.84 -14.85 -13.63
N LEU A 348 -3.59 -14.72 -13.18
CA LEU A 348 -2.42 -15.20 -13.92
C LEU A 348 -2.20 -16.70 -13.73
N GLU A 349 -2.82 -17.52 -14.57
CA GLU A 349 -2.66 -18.98 -14.55
C GLU A 349 -1.35 -19.45 -15.23
N PRO A 350 -0.72 -20.54 -14.75
CA PRO A 350 -1.13 -21.41 -13.65
C PRO A 350 -0.71 -20.90 -12.24
N ALA A 351 -0.12 -19.71 -12.14
CA ALA A 351 0.42 -19.18 -10.88
C ALA A 351 -0.67 -18.78 -9.87
N ALA A 352 -1.86 -18.40 -10.34
CA ALA A 352 -2.99 -17.96 -9.51
C ALA A 352 -3.41 -19.02 -8.49
N ALA A 353 -3.46 -20.31 -8.88
CA ALA A 353 -3.78 -21.40 -7.95
C ALA A 353 -2.76 -21.50 -6.79
N VAL A 354 -1.47 -21.39 -7.10
CA VAL A 354 -0.39 -21.44 -6.10
C VAL A 354 -0.41 -20.19 -5.21
N ALA A 355 -0.63 -19.02 -5.82
CA ALA A 355 -0.73 -17.75 -5.12
C ALA A 355 -1.90 -17.74 -4.13
N LYS A 356 -3.09 -18.24 -4.54
CA LYS A 356 -4.24 -18.39 -3.66
C LYS A 356 -3.93 -19.34 -2.51
N MET A 357 -3.31 -20.50 -2.79
CA MET A 357 -2.90 -21.43 -1.73
C MET A 357 -1.97 -20.78 -0.70
N TYR A 358 -0.92 -20.10 -1.16
CA TYR A 358 0.03 -19.43 -0.28
C TYR A 358 -0.62 -18.31 0.54
N LEU A 359 -1.36 -17.40 -0.12
CA LEU A 359 -1.91 -16.23 0.56
C LEU A 359 -3.10 -16.57 1.44
N GLU A 360 -4.08 -17.33 0.93
CA GLU A 360 -5.33 -17.62 1.63
C GLU A 360 -5.16 -18.73 2.66
N HIS A 361 -4.62 -19.88 2.24
CA HIS A 361 -4.61 -21.09 3.07
C HIS A 361 -3.40 -21.19 4.00
N TYR A 362 -2.32 -20.44 3.73
CA TYR A 362 -1.16 -20.40 4.62
C TYR A 362 -1.02 -19.08 5.38
N VAL A 363 -0.84 -17.95 4.68
CA VAL A 363 -0.58 -16.66 5.34
C VAL A 363 -1.81 -16.17 6.08
N LEU A 364 -2.92 -15.91 5.38
CA LEU A 364 -4.14 -15.36 5.98
C LEU A 364 -4.78 -16.34 6.98
N ALA A 365 -4.67 -17.65 6.77
CA ALA A 365 -5.10 -18.65 7.75
C ALA A 365 -4.46 -18.44 9.13
N LYS A 366 -3.15 -18.14 9.18
CA LYS A 366 -2.45 -17.82 10.45
C LYS A 366 -2.83 -16.45 11.00
N TRP A 367 -3.00 -15.46 10.13
CA TRP A 367 -3.46 -14.13 10.55
C TRP A 367 -4.88 -14.13 11.13
N GLN A 368 -5.73 -15.03 10.65
CA GLN A 368 -7.15 -15.13 11.01
C GLN A 368 -7.40 -16.19 12.10
N ASP A 369 -6.37 -16.88 12.58
CA ASP A 369 -6.46 -17.83 13.68
C ASP A 369 -6.62 -17.11 15.04
N THR A 370 -7.88 -16.80 15.37
CA THR A 370 -8.24 -16.17 16.64
C THR A 370 -7.98 -17.05 17.87
N SER A 371 -7.65 -18.33 17.71
CA SER A 371 -7.32 -19.23 18.82
C SER A 371 -5.88 -19.02 19.32
N SER A 372 -4.98 -18.53 18.47
CA SER A 372 -3.60 -18.17 18.84
C SER A 372 -3.62 -16.96 19.78
N LYS A 373 -3.30 -17.14 21.07
CA LYS A 373 -3.28 -16.08 22.08
C LYS A 373 -1.86 -15.57 22.35
N CYS A 374 -1.73 -14.27 22.58
CA CYS A 374 -0.47 -13.67 22.99
C CYS A 374 -0.10 -14.06 24.45
N PRO A 375 1.21 -14.13 24.80
CA PRO A 375 2.33 -13.70 23.98
C PRO A 375 2.90 -14.76 23.02
N LYS A 376 3.48 -14.28 21.92
CA LYS A 376 4.26 -15.08 20.95
C LYS A 376 5.46 -14.28 20.44
N GLU A 377 6.44 -14.98 19.86
CA GLU A 377 7.63 -14.37 19.27
C GLU A 377 7.25 -13.46 18.07
N SER A 378 7.67 -12.20 18.14
CA SER A 378 7.50 -11.20 17.06
C SER A 378 8.16 -11.68 15.77
N TYR A 379 7.60 -11.32 14.62
CA TYR A 379 8.05 -11.66 13.26
C TYR A 379 8.02 -13.14 12.88
N ALA A 380 7.75 -14.04 13.83
CA ALA A 380 7.62 -15.48 13.59
C ALA A 380 6.16 -15.96 13.61
N ASN A 381 5.34 -15.39 14.51
CA ASN A 381 3.98 -15.87 14.77
C ASN A 381 2.98 -14.71 14.80
N VAL A 382 1.73 -15.01 14.44
CA VAL A 382 0.60 -14.12 14.73
C VAL A 382 -0.11 -14.61 16.00
N CYS A 383 -0.38 -13.69 16.92
CA CYS A 383 -1.16 -13.95 18.12
C CYS A 383 -2.23 -12.88 18.32
N TYR A 384 -3.27 -13.19 19.09
CA TYR A 384 -4.33 -12.26 19.42
C TYR A 384 -4.16 -11.72 20.84
N THR A 385 -4.14 -10.40 20.93
CA THR A 385 -4.12 -9.67 22.21
C THR A 385 -5.44 -9.86 22.98
N PRO A 386 -5.50 -9.55 24.28
CA PRO A 386 -6.75 -9.60 25.05
C PRO A 386 -7.93 -8.86 24.43
N LYS A 387 -7.69 -7.73 23.73
CA LYS A 387 -8.74 -6.96 23.03
C LYS A 387 -8.91 -7.32 21.55
N GLY A 388 -8.23 -8.36 21.05
CA GLY A 388 -8.49 -8.96 19.73
C GLY A 388 -7.69 -8.40 18.55
N LEU A 389 -6.58 -7.70 18.79
CA LEU A 389 -5.64 -7.33 17.73
C LEU A 389 -4.85 -8.55 17.27
N ALA A 390 -4.79 -8.78 15.97
CA ALA A 390 -3.85 -9.70 15.35
C ALA A 390 -2.44 -9.07 15.36
N TYR A 391 -1.61 -9.49 16.31
CA TYR A 391 -0.27 -9.01 16.58
C TYR A 391 0.77 -9.90 15.89
N TYR A 392 1.64 -9.29 15.08
CA TYR A 392 2.75 -9.98 14.40
C TYR A 392 4.12 -9.40 14.76
N SER A 393 4.23 -8.08 14.90
CA SER A 393 5.49 -7.37 15.11
C SER A 393 5.42 -6.40 16.28
N ASP A 394 6.56 -6.16 16.92
CA ASP A 394 6.75 -5.13 17.96
C ASP A 394 7.09 -3.74 17.42
N TRP A 395 7.52 -3.64 16.15
CA TRP A 395 7.64 -2.40 15.42
C TRP A 395 6.52 -2.29 14.39
N GLY A 396 5.78 -1.18 14.41
CA GLY A 396 4.71 -0.95 13.44
C GLY A 396 3.68 -2.08 13.47
N THR A 397 3.20 -2.44 14.65
CA THR A 397 2.21 -3.51 14.84
C THR A 397 0.99 -3.29 13.95
N LEU A 398 0.40 -2.09 14.00
CA LEU A 398 -0.77 -1.73 13.19
C LEU A 398 -0.45 -1.50 11.72
N ARG A 399 0.82 -1.20 11.35
CA ARG A 399 1.28 -1.25 9.96
C ARG A 399 1.14 -2.66 9.41
N ASN A 400 1.70 -3.65 10.12
CA ASN A 400 1.64 -5.04 9.68
C ASN A 400 0.21 -5.56 9.64
N THR A 401 -0.60 -5.31 10.68
CA THR A 401 -2.02 -5.65 10.66
C THR A 401 -2.75 -4.92 9.52
N GLY A 402 -2.48 -3.63 9.30
CA GLY A 402 -3.06 -2.82 8.22
C GLY A 402 -2.76 -3.34 6.83
N ASN A 403 -1.53 -3.75 6.59
CA ASN A 403 -1.09 -4.38 5.34
C ASN A 403 -1.83 -5.69 5.09
N MET A 404 -1.98 -6.51 6.12
CA MET A 404 -2.73 -7.76 5.98
C MET A 404 -4.24 -7.54 5.88
N MET A 405 -4.81 -6.51 6.50
CA MET A 405 -6.20 -6.10 6.26
C MET A 405 -6.42 -5.79 4.77
N PHE A 406 -5.48 -5.12 4.11
CA PHE A 406 -5.57 -4.84 2.68
C PHE A 406 -5.57 -6.13 1.85
N LEU A 407 -4.63 -7.03 2.09
CA LEU A 407 -4.60 -8.31 1.37
C LEU A 407 -5.87 -9.15 1.63
N ALA A 408 -6.38 -9.14 2.86
CA ALA A 408 -7.67 -9.76 3.18
C ALA A 408 -8.83 -9.10 2.41
N THR A 409 -8.84 -7.77 2.23
CA THR A 409 -9.87 -7.14 1.38
C THR A 409 -9.76 -7.56 -0.09
N ILE A 410 -8.55 -7.77 -0.62
CA ILE A 410 -8.35 -8.31 -1.97
C ILE A 410 -8.91 -9.74 -2.04
N MET A 411 -8.57 -10.59 -1.08
CA MET A 411 -9.14 -11.95 -1.00
C MET A 411 -10.65 -11.94 -0.69
N GLY A 412 -11.20 -10.86 -0.15
CA GLY A 412 -12.64 -10.61 -0.08
C GLY A 412 -13.32 -10.48 -1.45
N LYS A 413 -12.56 -10.19 -2.51
CA LYS A 413 -13.04 -10.19 -3.91
C LYS A 413 -12.76 -11.50 -4.63
N TYR A 414 -11.60 -12.11 -4.40
CA TYR A 414 -11.06 -13.20 -5.25
C TYR A 414 -10.85 -14.54 -4.54
N GLY A 415 -10.84 -14.54 -3.20
CA GLY A 415 -10.62 -15.72 -2.38
C GLY A 415 -11.87 -16.58 -2.20
N ASP A 416 -11.66 -17.81 -1.75
CA ASP A 416 -12.73 -18.79 -1.56
C ASP A 416 -13.52 -18.53 -0.27
N ASN A 417 -12.90 -17.88 0.71
CA ASN A 417 -13.48 -17.49 2.00
C ASN A 417 -13.76 -15.99 2.10
N ALA A 418 -14.33 -15.40 1.06
CA ALA A 418 -14.56 -13.96 0.92
C ALA A 418 -15.15 -13.29 2.18
N ASP A 419 -16.25 -13.81 2.73
CA ASP A 419 -16.91 -13.23 3.91
C ASP A 419 -16.00 -13.24 5.16
N ALA A 420 -15.21 -14.29 5.36
CA ALA A 420 -14.30 -14.39 6.50
C ALA A 420 -13.21 -13.31 6.41
N HIS A 421 -12.65 -13.10 5.21
CA HIS A 421 -11.63 -12.08 4.98
C HIS A 421 -12.18 -10.66 5.15
N ILE A 422 -13.37 -10.38 4.61
CA ILE A 422 -14.06 -9.08 4.78
C ILE A 422 -14.30 -8.81 6.27
N CYS A 423 -14.84 -9.79 6.99
CA CYS A 423 -15.17 -9.60 8.41
C CYS A 423 -13.95 -9.50 9.30
N TRP A 424 -12.85 -10.20 8.99
CA TRP A 424 -11.59 -10.04 9.69
C TRP A 424 -10.95 -8.68 9.44
N ALA A 425 -10.87 -8.23 8.18
CA ALA A 425 -10.36 -6.89 7.87
C ALA A 425 -11.18 -5.81 8.60
N ARG A 426 -12.51 -5.95 8.61
CA ARG A 426 -13.40 -5.08 9.39
C ARG A 426 -13.09 -5.11 10.88
N SER A 427 -12.87 -6.28 11.47
CA SER A 427 -12.64 -6.39 12.92
C SER A 427 -11.34 -5.70 13.34
N GLN A 428 -10.27 -5.91 12.57
CA GLN A 428 -8.97 -5.27 12.80
C GLN A 428 -9.03 -3.76 12.54
N MET A 429 -9.80 -3.30 11.54
CA MET A 429 -10.01 -1.87 11.29
C MET A 429 -10.74 -1.22 12.48
N ARG A 430 -11.77 -1.86 13.01
CA ARG A 430 -12.51 -1.38 14.19
C ARG A 430 -11.63 -1.34 15.45
N TYR A 431 -10.65 -2.25 15.56
CA TYR A 431 -9.62 -2.17 16.59
C TYR A 431 -8.75 -0.93 16.40
N ALA A 432 -8.18 -0.74 15.19
CA ALA A 432 -7.31 0.39 14.88
C ALA A 432 -8.00 1.75 15.06
N LEU A 433 -9.29 1.84 14.74
CA LEU A 433 -10.10 3.05 14.88
C LEU A 433 -10.69 3.24 16.29
N GLY A 434 -10.48 2.28 17.19
CA GLY A 434 -10.94 2.35 18.58
C GLY A 434 -12.44 2.10 18.79
N THR A 435 -13.20 1.79 17.74
CA THR A 435 -14.64 1.53 17.84
C THR A 435 -14.94 0.24 18.62
N SER A 436 -14.04 -0.75 18.59
CA SER A 436 -14.15 -1.98 19.40
C SER A 436 -13.47 -1.89 20.77
N THR A 437 -12.49 -1.00 20.96
CA THR A 437 -11.61 -1.00 22.15
C THR A 437 -11.74 0.24 23.05
N GLY A 438 -12.39 1.31 22.55
CA GLY A 438 -12.45 2.61 23.18
C GLY A 438 -11.21 3.49 22.98
N LYS A 439 -10.19 3.01 22.25
CA LYS A 439 -8.94 3.73 21.99
C LYS A 439 -8.54 3.63 20.51
N SER A 440 -8.53 4.77 19.84
CA SER A 440 -8.11 4.89 18.45
C SER A 440 -6.60 5.02 18.36
N TYR A 441 -6.04 4.51 17.27
CA TYR A 441 -4.66 4.65 16.86
C TYR A 441 -4.51 5.47 15.57
N LEU A 442 -5.62 5.96 15.03
CA LEU A 442 -5.63 6.89 13.90
C LEU A 442 -5.85 8.32 14.40
N ILE A 443 -4.87 9.20 14.15
CA ILE A 443 -4.97 10.61 14.53
C ILE A 443 -6.10 11.27 13.73
N GLY A 444 -7.06 11.90 14.41
CA GLY A 444 -8.20 12.56 13.79
C GLY A 444 -9.47 11.69 13.66
N TYR A 445 -9.42 10.38 13.96
CA TYR A 445 -10.62 9.53 13.96
C TYR A 445 -10.82 8.74 15.26
N GLY A 446 -12.07 8.55 15.70
CA GLY A 446 -12.40 7.67 16.82
C GLY A 446 -12.10 8.25 18.22
N PRO A 447 -12.38 7.48 19.30
CA PRO A 447 -12.18 7.90 20.69
C PRO A 447 -10.71 7.82 21.13
N ASP A 448 -10.33 8.58 22.16
CA ASP A 448 -9.00 8.54 22.83
C ASP A 448 -7.79 8.39 21.89
N GLN A 449 -7.70 9.29 20.91
CA GLN A 449 -6.67 9.27 19.86
C GLN A 449 -5.25 9.50 20.40
N PRO A 450 -4.22 9.09 19.65
CA PRO A 450 -2.84 9.44 19.97
C PRO A 450 -2.66 10.95 19.97
N LYS A 451 -2.03 11.46 21.03
CA LYS A 451 -1.78 12.90 21.20
C LYS A 451 -0.32 13.23 20.98
N ARG A 452 0.58 12.25 21.00
CA ARG A 452 2.03 12.47 21.00
C ARG A 452 2.72 11.58 19.95
N PRO A 453 2.39 11.72 18.64
CA PRO A 453 3.09 10.99 17.59
C PRO A 453 4.56 11.39 17.50
N HIS A 454 5.44 10.42 17.24
CA HIS A 454 6.84 10.65 16.90
C HIS A 454 6.92 11.28 15.51
N HIS A 455 6.69 12.59 15.43
CA HIS A 455 6.71 13.33 14.17
C HIS A 455 7.20 14.76 14.41
N ARG A 456 8.29 15.19 13.76
CA ARG A 456 8.98 16.46 14.09
C ARG A 456 8.05 17.66 14.08
N GLN A 457 7.29 17.85 13.00
CA GLN A 457 6.37 18.99 12.89
C GLN A 457 5.22 18.93 13.90
N SER A 458 4.90 17.76 14.46
CA SER A 458 3.82 17.66 15.46
C SER A 458 4.17 18.39 16.77
N ALA A 459 5.46 18.60 17.04
CA ALA A 459 5.96 19.35 18.19
C ALA A 459 6.00 20.87 17.96
N CYS A 460 5.62 21.33 16.76
CA CYS A 460 5.77 22.71 16.30
C CYS A 460 4.39 23.36 16.14
N ASN A 461 4.30 24.67 16.40
CA ASN A 461 3.05 25.41 16.15
C ASN A 461 2.74 25.41 14.64
N ALA A 462 1.49 25.13 14.28
CA ALA A 462 1.02 25.20 12.90
C ALA A 462 1.13 26.63 12.35
N GLU A 463 0.74 27.62 13.17
CA GLU A 463 0.83 29.04 12.86
C GLU A 463 2.02 29.67 13.59
N TYR A 464 2.85 30.43 12.87
CA TYR A 464 4.05 31.06 13.42
C TYR A 464 4.45 32.30 12.60
N LYS A 465 5.27 33.18 13.19
CA LYS A 465 5.72 34.43 12.54
C LYS A 465 7.23 34.42 12.27
N GLU A 466 7.60 34.85 11.07
CA GLU A 466 9.00 35.05 10.68
C GLU A 466 9.58 36.35 11.28
N PRO A 467 10.92 36.49 11.38
CA PRO A 467 11.92 35.46 11.09
C PRO A 467 12.06 34.43 12.22
N CYS A 468 12.46 33.22 11.89
CA CYS A 468 12.84 32.21 12.89
C CYS A 468 14.35 32.20 13.16
N GLN A 469 14.72 32.07 14.44
CA GLN A 469 16.10 31.93 14.88
C GLN A 469 16.46 30.46 15.03
N ARG A 470 17.70 30.09 14.65
CA ARG A 470 18.21 28.74 14.87
C ARG A 470 18.48 28.54 16.36
N VAL A 471 18.01 27.41 16.89
CA VAL A 471 18.29 26.95 18.26
C VAL A 471 18.85 25.53 18.21
N LYS A 472 19.21 24.96 19.36
CA LYS A 472 19.72 23.58 19.43
C LYS A 472 18.76 22.63 18.71
N ASN A 473 19.25 22.03 17.63
CA ASN A 473 18.54 21.02 16.84
C ASN A 473 17.15 21.46 16.35
N GLY A 474 16.93 22.76 16.09
CA GLY A 474 15.63 23.27 15.63
C GLY A 474 15.59 24.78 15.43
N THR A 475 14.38 25.36 15.51
CA THR A 475 14.13 26.80 15.34
C THR A 475 13.15 27.37 16.35
N CYS A 476 13.27 28.65 16.68
CA CYS A 476 12.29 29.39 17.46
C CYS A 476 11.88 30.67 16.71
N CYS A 477 10.60 30.79 16.39
CA CYS A 477 10.04 31.86 15.57
C CYS A 477 9.58 33.07 16.39
N VAL A 478 9.32 34.22 15.75
CA VAL A 478 8.80 35.41 16.45
C VAL A 478 7.52 35.05 17.19
N GLY A 479 7.52 35.31 18.49
CA GLY A 479 6.41 35.00 19.40
C GLY A 479 6.49 33.63 20.08
N GLU A 480 7.35 32.73 19.62
CA GLU A 480 7.63 31.47 20.32
C GLU A 480 8.66 31.68 21.44
N ARG A 481 8.47 31.04 22.60
CA ARG A 481 9.41 31.08 23.72
C ARG A 481 9.44 29.74 24.47
N GLY A 482 10.60 29.36 24.98
CA GLY A 482 10.77 28.13 25.77
C GLY A 482 10.21 26.91 25.03
N ALA A 483 9.25 26.23 25.65
CA ALA A 483 8.63 25.04 25.08
C ALA A 483 7.68 25.30 23.90
N ASP A 484 7.49 26.56 23.47
CA ASP A 484 6.81 26.89 22.22
C ASP A 484 7.73 26.81 21.00
N CYS A 485 9.06 26.92 21.20
CA CYS A 485 10.04 26.74 20.14
C CYS A 485 9.93 25.33 19.50
N CYS A 486 10.25 25.20 18.23
CA CYS A 486 10.22 23.95 17.47
C CYS A 486 11.64 23.34 17.48
N ASN A 487 11.98 22.61 18.53
CA ASN A 487 13.31 22.07 18.79
C ASN A 487 13.25 20.72 19.52
N VAL A 488 14.42 20.17 19.84
CA VAL A 488 14.52 18.86 20.52
C VAL A 488 13.85 18.86 21.89
N ASP A 489 13.91 19.94 22.67
CA ASP A 489 13.33 20.00 24.01
C ASP A 489 11.80 19.93 23.95
N SER A 490 11.19 20.68 23.02
CA SER A 490 9.75 20.62 22.77
C SER A 490 9.31 19.27 22.23
N PHE A 491 10.11 18.66 21.34
CA PHE A 491 9.83 17.33 20.80
C PHE A 491 9.88 16.26 21.90
N MET A 492 10.90 16.28 22.76
CA MET A 492 11.06 15.30 23.83
C MET A 492 10.11 15.53 25.02
N SER A 493 9.35 16.63 25.04
CA SER A 493 8.39 16.91 26.11
C SER A 493 7.20 15.93 26.12
N ASP A 494 6.58 15.80 27.29
CA ASP A 494 5.38 15.01 27.52
C ASP A 494 4.08 15.72 27.08
N ARG A 495 4.19 16.92 26.50
CA ARG A 495 3.05 17.71 26.05
C ARG A 495 2.39 17.08 24.83
N PRO A 496 1.06 17.24 24.66
CA PRO A 496 0.38 16.92 23.42
C PRO A 496 1.05 17.61 22.21
N ALA A 497 0.90 17.01 21.03
CA ALA A 497 1.28 17.64 19.78
C ALA A 497 0.58 19.00 19.60
N LYS A 498 1.36 20.01 19.22
CA LYS A 498 0.88 21.34 18.86
C LYS A 498 0.20 21.33 17.49
N THR A 499 0.63 20.42 16.62
CA THR A 499 0.07 20.19 15.30
C THR A 499 -0.38 18.75 15.20
N LYS A 500 -1.65 18.54 14.82
CA LYS A 500 -2.20 17.20 14.59
C LYS A 500 -1.80 16.71 13.20
N VAL A 501 -1.03 15.62 13.17
CA VAL A 501 -0.67 14.93 11.92
C VAL A 501 -1.86 14.07 11.50
N MET A 502 -2.88 14.73 10.93
CA MET A 502 -4.18 14.13 10.64
C MET A 502 -4.04 12.90 9.75
N GLY A 503 -4.69 11.81 10.16
CA GLY A 503 -4.67 10.53 9.47
C GLY A 503 -3.40 9.69 9.67
N GLY A 504 -2.42 10.15 10.46
CA GLY A 504 -1.28 9.31 10.80
C GLY A 504 -1.72 8.11 11.64
N LEU A 505 -1.44 6.89 11.16
CA LEU A 505 -1.60 5.67 11.91
C LEU A 505 -0.33 5.44 12.75
N VAL A 506 -0.47 5.41 14.07
CA VAL A 506 0.68 5.13 14.94
C VAL A 506 1.04 3.64 14.91
N GLY A 507 2.28 3.30 15.27
CA GLY A 507 2.77 1.93 15.32
C GLY A 507 1.87 0.95 16.10
N GLY A 508 1.27 1.39 17.21
CA GLY A 508 0.23 0.64 17.92
C GLY A 508 0.66 0.09 19.29
N PRO A 509 -0.20 -0.73 19.92
CA PRO A 509 0.03 -1.21 21.28
C PRO A 509 0.95 -2.43 21.33
N ASP A 510 1.39 -2.79 22.54
CA ASP A 510 2.04 -4.08 22.79
C ASP A 510 1.05 -5.28 22.79
N GLN A 511 1.59 -6.48 23.04
CA GLN A 511 0.84 -7.74 23.09
C GLN A 511 -0.23 -7.80 24.21
N GLN A 512 -0.29 -6.80 25.11
CA GLN A 512 -1.29 -6.66 26.17
C GLN A 512 -2.21 -5.45 25.97
N ASP A 513 -2.28 -4.93 24.74
CA ASP A 513 -3.08 -3.75 24.38
C ASP A 513 -2.66 -2.46 25.10
N LYS A 514 -1.41 -2.38 25.60
CA LYS A 514 -0.91 -1.17 26.25
C LYS A 514 -0.27 -0.24 25.22
N PHE A 515 -0.72 1.01 25.25
CA PHE A 515 -0.18 2.10 24.45
C PHE A 515 0.02 3.33 25.34
N PRO A 516 1.27 3.65 25.72
CA PRO A 516 1.54 4.75 26.65
C PRO A 516 1.41 6.14 26.00
N ASP A 517 1.26 6.20 24.66
CA ASP A 517 1.20 7.44 23.87
C ASP A 517 2.41 8.34 24.16
N ILE A 518 3.64 7.82 24.12
CA ILE A 518 4.86 8.60 24.42
C ILE A 518 5.55 8.95 23.11
N ARG A 519 5.85 10.24 22.90
CA ARG A 519 6.47 10.70 21.65
C ARG A 519 7.79 10.01 21.34
N ASN A 520 8.63 9.80 22.36
CA ASN A 520 9.93 9.17 22.18
C ASN A 520 9.88 7.63 22.15
N ASP A 521 8.71 7.02 22.33
CA ASP A 521 8.49 5.60 22.07
C ASP A 521 8.23 5.41 20.58
N TYR A 522 9.27 5.52 19.76
CA TYR A 522 9.17 5.41 18.31
C TYR A 522 8.64 4.04 17.86
N GLN A 523 8.78 2.97 18.67
CA GLN A 523 8.22 1.67 18.29
C GLN A 523 6.68 1.73 18.19
N ARG A 524 6.05 2.46 19.12
CA ARG A 524 4.59 2.54 19.23
C ARG A 524 3.99 3.81 18.64
N SER A 525 4.68 4.95 18.76
CA SER A 525 4.14 6.28 18.43
C SER A 525 4.61 6.85 17.09
N GLU A 526 5.50 6.16 16.37
CA GLU A 526 5.89 6.54 15.00
C GLU A 526 4.70 6.52 14.06
N VAL A 527 4.72 7.43 13.08
CA VAL A 527 3.83 7.45 11.93
C VAL A 527 4.71 7.44 10.67
N ALA A 528 4.35 6.64 9.68
CA ALA A 528 5.15 6.51 8.46
C ALA A 528 4.30 6.25 7.22
N MET A 529 4.83 6.60 6.05
CA MET A 529 4.14 6.41 4.77
C MET A 529 3.72 4.95 4.54
N ASP A 530 4.57 3.99 4.94
CA ASP A 530 4.31 2.56 4.82
C ASP A 530 3.29 2.07 5.87
N PHE A 531 3.23 2.70 7.06
CA PHE A 531 2.23 2.40 8.08
C PHE A 531 0.82 2.66 7.56
N ASN A 532 0.67 3.71 6.78
CA ASN A 532 -0.60 4.12 6.20
C ASN A 532 -0.96 3.36 4.91
N ALA A 533 -0.02 2.69 4.23
CA ALA A 533 -0.24 2.17 2.86
C ALA A 533 -1.32 1.10 2.81
N GLY A 534 -1.10 -0.05 3.46
CA GLY A 534 -2.11 -1.10 3.54
C GLY A 534 -3.34 -0.67 4.33
N PHE A 535 -3.17 0.16 5.38
CA PHE A 535 -4.32 0.72 6.11
C PHE A 535 -5.27 1.51 5.19
N THR A 536 -4.73 2.34 4.30
CA THR A 536 -5.47 3.07 3.26
C THR A 536 -6.16 2.09 2.31
N GLY A 537 -5.43 1.05 1.89
CA GLY A 537 -5.95 -0.02 1.05
C GLY A 537 -7.17 -0.72 1.65
N ALA A 538 -7.05 -1.12 2.91
CA ALA A 538 -8.12 -1.74 3.69
C ALA A 538 -9.32 -0.82 3.88
N ALA A 539 -9.09 0.47 4.15
CA ALA A 539 -10.18 1.45 4.28
C ALA A 539 -10.98 1.58 2.98
N ALA A 540 -10.31 1.60 1.82
CA ALA A 540 -11.00 1.61 0.52
C ALA A 540 -11.77 0.31 0.24
N GLY A 541 -11.18 -0.84 0.57
CA GLY A 541 -11.85 -2.14 0.47
C GLY A 541 -13.11 -2.22 1.33
N LEU A 542 -13.01 -1.81 2.59
CA LEU A 542 -14.16 -1.76 3.51
C LEU A 542 -15.20 -0.72 3.09
N ALA A 543 -14.78 0.43 2.54
CA ALA A 543 -15.73 1.40 1.97
C ALA A 543 -16.54 0.77 0.81
N THR A 544 -15.87 0.04 -0.08
CA THR A 544 -16.48 -0.69 -1.19
C THR A 544 -17.46 -1.75 -0.68
N PHE A 545 -17.01 -2.64 0.21
CA PHE A 545 -17.87 -3.70 0.74
C PHE A 545 -19.02 -3.18 1.60
N ASN A 546 -18.84 -2.05 2.28
CA ASN A 546 -19.90 -1.40 3.02
C ASN A 546 -20.97 -0.80 2.10
N ALA A 547 -20.57 -0.18 0.99
CA ALA A 547 -21.51 0.31 -0.04
C ALA A 547 -22.31 -0.85 -0.65
N GLN A 548 -21.66 -2.00 -0.85
CA GLN A 548 -22.29 -3.24 -1.33
C GLN A 548 -23.10 -3.98 -0.25
N GLY A 549 -23.12 -3.49 0.99
CA GLY A 549 -23.82 -4.13 2.11
C GLY A 549 -23.19 -5.43 2.64
N LYS A 550 -22.01 -5.83 2.15
CA LYS A 550 -21.31 -7.06 2.55
C LYS A 550 -20.76 -7.02 3.98
N THR A 551 -20.58 -5.84 4.56
CA THR A 551 -20.16 -5.70 5.97
C THR A 551 -21.29 -6.00 6.97
N LYS A 552 -22.56 -6.04 6.52
CA LYS A 552 -23.73 -6.25 7.39
C LYS A 552 -23.80 -7.67 7.96
N SER A 553 -23.21 -8.65 7.28
CA SER A 553 -23.13 -10.04 7.75
C SER A 553 -22.08 -10.21 8.86
N CYS A 554 -21.17 -9.25 9.03
CA CYS A 554 -20.13 -9.33 10.03
C CYS A 554 -20.66 -9.05 11.44
N SER A 555 -20.20 -9.85 12.40
CA SER A 555 -20.56 -9.64 13.80
C SER A 555 -20.08 -8.27 14.32
N ASN A 556 -20.87 -7.64 15.19
CA ASN A 556 -20.50 -6.35 15.79
C ASN A 556 -19.49 -6.48 16.95
N GLN A 557 -19.23 -7.70 17.43
CA GLN A 557 -18.40 -7.96 18.62
C GLN A 557 -16.90 -7.99 18.34
N GLY A 558 -16.44 -7.70 17.11
CA GLY A 558 -15.00 -7.51 16.82
C GLY A 558 -14.12 -8.76 16.95
N THR A 559 -14.70 -9.92 17.29
CA THR A 559 -13.98 -11.19 17.47
C THR A 559 -14.64 -12.36 16.74
N GLY A 560 -15.88 -12.20 16.27
CA GLY A 560 -16.56 -13.20 15.46
C GLY A 560 -16.17 -13.07 13.99
N VAL A 561 -14.93 -13.43 13.66
CA VAL A 561 -14.58 -13.86 12.31
C VAL A 561 -15.30 -15.21 12.14
N PRO A 562 -16.18 -15.39 11.15
CA PRO A 562 -16.69 -16.72 10.84
C PRO A 562 -15.50 -17.67 10.67
N ALA A 563 -15.50 -18.81 11.36
CA ALA A 563 -14.45 -19.80 11.16
C ALA A 563 -14.34 -20.07 9.66
N CYS A 564 -13.13 -19.96 9.08
CA CYS A 564 -12.90 -20.33 7.69
C CYS A 564 -13.55 -21.69 7.46
N LYS A 565 -14.37 -21.83 6.40
CA LYS A 565 -15.00 -23.11 6.12
C LYS A 565 -13.86 -24.10 5.91
N LYS A 566 -13.81 -25.13 6.77
CA LYS A 566 -12.88 -26.24 6.58
C LYS A 566 -13.19 -26.81 5.19
N VAL A 567 -12.26 -26.66 4.26
CA VAL A 567 -12.39 -27.22 2.91
C VAL A 567 -12.42 -28.75 3.05
N ALA A 568 -13.21 -29.45 2.22
CA ALA A 568 -13.45 -30.89 2.32
C ALA A 568 -12.16 -31.72 2.33
N ASP A 569 -12.20 -32.95 2.86
CA ASP A 569 -11.03 -33.84 2.91
C ASP A 569 -10.54 -34.17 1.49
N TYR A 570 -9.31 -33.77 1.18
CA TYR A 570 -8.60 -34.14 -0.04
C TYR A 570 -7.52 -35.20 0.26
N THR A 571 -7.05 -35.91 -0.77
CA THR A 571 -5.84 -36.74 -0.68
C THR A 571 -4.61 -35.86 -0.45
N GLN A 572 -3.88 -36.11 0.65
CA GLN A 572 -2.68 -35.36 1.04
C GLN A 572 -1.54 -35.54 0.03
N CYS A 573 -0.93 -34.44 -0.43
CA CYS A 573 0.34 -34.43 -1.16
C CYS A 573 1.50 -33.87 -0.30
N GLY A 574 2.68 -34.47 -0.44
CA GLY A 574 3.92 -34.08 0.24
C GLY A 574 4.54 -32.77 -0.23
N GLY A 575 5.46 -32.23 0.58
CA GLY A 575 5.98 -30.86 0.49
C GLY A 575 7.36 -30.65 -0.14
N LEU A 576 7.72 -29.37 -0.27
CA LEU A 576 9.06 -28.86 -0.57
C LEU A 576 10.05 -29.30 0.52
N GLY A 577 11.05 -30.11 0.17
CA GLY A 577 12.14 -30.47 1.09
C GLY A 577 12.90 -29.22 1.55
N ASP A 578 13.16 -29.11 2.84
CA ASP A 578 14.11 -28.10 3.34
C ASP A 578 15.56 -28.59 3.10
N SER A 579 16.50 -27.64 3.04
CA SER A 579 17.93 -27.94 2.94
C SER A 579 18.52 -28.52 4.25
N ARG A 580 17.68 -28.92 5.22
CA ARG A 580 18.09 -29.49 6.52
C ARG A 580 17.84 -30.99 6.60
N GLY A 581 17.46 -31.62 5.49
CA GLY A 581 17.28 -33.08 5.42
C GLY A 581 16.06 -33.57 6.20
N ASN A 582 15.08 -32.70 6.46
CA ASN A 582 13.83 -33.12 7.08
C ASN A 582 12.85 -33.59 6.00
N THR A 583 12.95 -34.86 5.61
CA THR A 583 12.04 -35.50 4.62
C THR A 583 10.66 -35.80 5.17
N ASP A 584 10.44 -35.60 6.48
CA ASP A 584 9.28 -36.15 7.19
C ASP A 584 8.25 -35.08 7.60
N GLY A 585 8.44 -33.83 7.16
CA GLY A 585 7.46 -32.75 7.32
C GLY A 585 6.43 -32.75 6.20
N LEU A 586 5.38 -33.56 6.32
CA LEU A 586 4.18 -33.46 5.48
C LEU A 586 3.64 -32.02 5.52
N TRP A 587 3.43 -31.42 4.35
CA TRP A 587 2.58 -30.23 4.26
C TRP A 587 1.13 -30.64 4.57
N PRO A 588 0.43 -29.95 5.47
CA PRO A 588 -1.02 -29.95 5.45
C PRO A 588 -1.47 -29.02 4.31
N GLY A 589 -2.11 -29.57 3.27
CA GLY A 589 -3.07 -28.79 2.49
C GLY A 589 -2.92 -28.67 0.97
N TYR A 590 -2.08 -29.45 0.29
CA TYR A 590 -2.26 -29.63 -1.17
C TYR A 590 -3.06 -30.89 -1.48
N CYS A 591 -4.00 -30.70 -2.38
CA CYS A 591 -5.33 -31.28 -2.33
C CYS A 591 -5.82 -31.36 -3.77
N CYS A 592 -5.60 -32.48 -4.47
CA CYS A 592 -6.00 -32.55 -5.87
C CYS A 592 -7.54 -32.62 -6.00
N PRO A 593 -8.13 -31.89 -6.97
CA PRO A 593 -9.56 -32.04 -7.28
C PRO A 593 -9.92 -33.51 -7.55
N ALA A 594 -11.17 -33.88 -7.26
CA ALA A 594 -11.66 -35.23 -7.52
C ALA A 594 -11.41 -35.63 -8.99
N GLY A 595 -10.79 -36.80 -9.20
CA GLY A 595 -10.39 -37.28 -10.53
C GLY A 595 -8.97 -36.88 -10.98
N GLN A 596 -8.19 -36.21 -10.13
CA GLN A 596 -6.77 -35.91 -10.38
C GLN A 596 -5.87 -36.62 -9.36
N VAL A 597 -4.65 -36.95 -9.81
CA VAL A 597 -3.59 -37.57 -8.99
C VAL A 597 -2.38 -36.65 -8.93
N CYS A 598 -1.74 -36.61 -7.77
CA CYS A 598 -0.51 -35.88 -7.54
C CYS A 598 0.64 -36.57 -8.29
N GLN A 599 1.37 -35.82 -9.11
CA GLN A 599 2.56 -36.32 -9.79
C GLN A 599 3.75 -35.38 -9.56
N PRO A 600 4.96 -35.93 -9.33
CA PRO A 600 6.18 -35.13 -9.30
C PRO A 600 6.36 -34.43 -10.66
N ASN A 601 6.59 -33.12 -10.65
CA ASN A 601 6.98 -32.36 -11.83
C ASN A 601 8.50 -32.26 -11.95
N ASN A 602 9.19 -32.10 -10.82
CA ASN A 602 10.65 -32.19 -10.71
C ASN A 602 11.04 -32.51 -9.25
N GLN A 603 12.32 -32.41 -8.91
CA GLN A 603 12.85 -32.67 -7.56
C GLN A 603 12.32 -31.73 -6.46
N TYR A 604 11.57 -30.68 -6.80
CA TYR A 604 11.06 -29.67 -5.88
C TYR A 604 9.54 -29.49 -5.94
N PHE A 605 8.84 -30.00 -6.95
CA PHE A 605 7.42 -29.70 -7.16
C PHE A 605 6.54 -30.93 -7.42
N TRP A 606 5.31 -30.87 -6.91
CA TRP A 606 4.21 -31.77 -7.21
C TRP A 606 3.09 -30.98 -7.90
N ILE A 607 2.45 -31.58 -8.92
CA ILE A 607 1.33 -30.99 -9.65
C ILE A 607 0.16 -31.97 -9.71
N CYS A 608 -1.07 -31.46 -9.79
CA CYS A 608 -2.23 -32.32 -10.02
C CYS A 608 -2.39 -32.59 -11.52
N LYS A 609 -2.52 -33.86 -11.90
CA LYS A 609 -2.78 -34.30 -13.27
C LYS A 609 -4.03 -35.17 -13.31
N ALA A 610 -4.74 -35.18 -14.44
CA ALA A 610 -5.86 -36.10 -14.62
C ALA A 610 -5.43 -37.54 -14.33
N ALA A 611 -6.25 -38.27 -13.56
CA ALA A 611 -6.01 -39.69 -13.32
C ALA A 611 -6.06 -40.42 -14.66
N VAL A 612 -4.94 -41.02 -15.06
CA VAL A 612 -4.93 -41.93 -16.21
C VAL A 612 -5.69 -43.19 -15.78
N PRO A 613 -6.76 -43.60 -16.49
CA PRO A 613 -7.44 -44.85 -16.18
C PRO A 613 -6.44 -46.00 -16.27
N GLN A 614 -6.34 -46.82 -15.23
CA GLN A 614 -5.55 -48.06 -15.24
C GLN A 614 -6.23 -49.14 -16.07
#